data_AF-A0A5E4QPV0-F1
#
_entry.id   AF-A0A5E4QPV0-F1
#
_cell.length_a   1.000
_cell.length_b   1.000
_cell.length_c   1.000
_cell.angle_alpha   90.00
_cell.angle_beta   90.00
_cell.angle_gamma   90.00
#
_symmetry.space_group_name_H-M   'P 1'
#
loop_
_entity.id
_entity.type
_entity.pdbx_description
1 polymer ?
#
loop_
_entity_poly.entity_id
_entity_poly.type
_entity_poly.pdbx_seq_one_letter_code
_entity_poly.pdbx_strand_id
1 'polypeptide(L)'
;MTHLFNVDYALLQKILRELLDKKLKTIKEEIVAEIKSSLLKQIKDEVKAISSQFNLIQESYQCRQLNIEIVGLPEAPNENPKTLMVEIAKHAGLQVSFDEIEFAHRVQPFKCTPKHPKALVTTKIYYLTIILK
;
A
#
# COMPACT_ATOMS: atom_id res chain seq x y z
N MET A 1 -30.76 -47.35 -56.82
CA MET A 1 -29.41 -46.87 -56.50
C MET A 1 -29.39 -45.49 -55.84
N THR A 2 -30.14 -44.50 -56.32
CA THR A 2 -30.19 -43.12 -55.77
C THR A 2 -30.57 -43.00 -54.29
N HIS A 3 -31.45 -43.87 -53.76
CA HIS A 3 -31.83 -43.84 -52.35
C HIS A 3 -30.72 -44.30 -51.39
N LEU A 4 -29.84 -45.22 -51.80
CA LEU A 4 -28.72 -45.68 -50.96
C LEU A 4 -27.67 -44.57 -50.79
N PHE A 5 -27.30 -43.90 -51.89
CA PHE A 5 -26.34 -42.79 -51.89
C PHE A 5 -26.79 -41.59 -51.04
N ASN A 6 -28.10 -41.30 -50.98
CA ASN A 6 -28.63 -40.21 -50.16
C ASN A 6 -28.57 -40.51 -48.64
N VAL A 7 -28.73 -41.78 -48.24
CA VAL A 7 -28.63 -42.19 -46.83
C VAL A 7 -27.18 -42.08 -46.36
N ASP A 8 -26.22 -42.51 -47.18
CA ASP A 8 -24.78 -42.40 -46.86
C ASP A 8 -24.34 -40.93 -46.71
N TYR A 9 -24.86 -40.03 -47.55
CA TYR A 9 -24.55 -38.60 -47.45
C TYR A 9 -25.12 -37.95 -46.18
N ALA A 10 -26.35 -38.29 -45.80
CA ALA A 10 -26.96 -37.79 -44.57
C ALA A 10 -26.22 -38.27 -43.30
N LEU A 11 -25.78 -39.55 -43.31
CA LEU A 11 -24.98 -40.11 -42.23
C LEU A 11 -23.62 -39.40 -42.13
N LEU A 12 -22.95 -39.17 -43.26
CA LEU A 12 -21.68 -38.45 -43.31
C LEU A 12 -21.82 -37.01 -42.78
N GLN A 13 -22.88 -36.30 -43.14
CA GLN A 13 -23.14 -34.96 -42.62
C GLN A 13 -23.37 -34.94 -41.10
N LYS A 14 -24.07 -35.94 -40.57
CA LYS A 14 -24.32 -36.06 -39.13
C LYS A 14 -23.01 -36.28 -38.36
N ILE A 15 -22.20 -37.23 -38.81
CA ILE A 15 -20.89 -37.53 -38.20
C ILE A 15 -19.98 -36.30 -38.23
N LEU A 16 -19.95 -35.57 -39.36
CA LEU A 16 -19.14 -34.37 -39.49
C LEU A 16 -19.56 -33.27 -38.50
N ARG A 17 -20.88 -33.07 -38.31
CA ARG A 17 -21.39 -32.10 -37.33
C ARG A 17 -21.02 -32.49 -35.90
N GLU A 18 -21.22 -33.75 -35.53
CA GLU A 18 -20.88 -34.24 -34.18
C GLU A 18 -19.38 -34.10 -33.89
N LEU A 19 -18.52 -34.39 -34.88
CA LEU A 19 -17.07 -34.18 -34.76
C LEU A 19 -16.71 -32.71 -34.61
N LEU A 20 -17.37 -31.82 -35.36
CA LEU A 20 -17.15 -30.39 -35.28
C LEU A 20 -17.56 -29.83 -33.91
N ASP A 21 -18.74 -30.20 -33.43
CA ASP A 21 -19.26 -29.77 -32.12
C ASP A 21 -18.35 -30.25 -30.99
N LYS A 22 -17.88 -31.49 -31.06
CA LYS A 22 -16.94 -32.05 -30.09
C LYS A 22 -15.62 -31.26 -30.07
N LYS A 23 -15.04 -30.99 -31.25
CA LYS A 23 -13.80 -30.21 -31.34
C LYS A 23 -13.99 -28.78 -30.83
N LEU A 24 -15.09 -28.13 -31.19
CA LEU A 24 -15.38 -26.76 -30.79
C LEU A 24 -15.58 -26.66 -29.27
N LYS A 25 -16.23 -27.66 -28.66
CA LYS A 25 -16.36 -27.76 -27.21
C LYS A 25 -15.00 -27.92 -26.52
N THR A 26 -14.16 -28.84 -27.01
CA THR A 26 -12.81 -29.05 -26.43
C THR A 26 -11.95 -27.80 -26.51
N ILE A 27 -11.90 -27.13 -27.67
CA ILE A 27 -11.13 -25.90 -27.85
C ILE A 27 -11.63 -24.80 -26.91
N LYS A 28 -12.95 -24.66 -26.75
CA LYS A 28 -13.53 -23.68 -25.83
C LYS A 28 -13.13 -23.94 -24.38
N GLU A 29 -13.15 -25.20 -23.95
CA GLU A 29 -12.78 -25.61 -22.59
C GLU A 29 -11.29 -25.34 -22.32
N GLU A 30 -10.41 -25.67 -23.27
CA GLU A 30 -8.97 -25.41 -23.18
C GLU A 30 -8.65 -23.92 -23.09
N ILE A 31 -9.25 -23.09 -23.96
CA ILE A 31 -9.06 -21.63 -23.93
C ILE A 31 -9.53 -21.04 -22.60
N VAL A 32 -10.70 -21.47 -22.10
CA VAL A 32 -11.24 -20.97 -20.83
C VAL A 32 -10.34 -21.38 -19.66
N ALA A 33 -9.81 -22.60 -19.67
CA ALA A 33 -8.89 -23.06 -18.63
C ALA A 33 -7.59 -22.24 -18.61
N GLU A 34 -7.01 -21.98 -19.78
CA GLU A 34 -5.77 -21.20 -19.91
C GLU A 34 -5.96 -19.74 -19.53
N ILE A 35 -7.06 -19.11 -19.95
CA ILE A 35 -7.37 -17.73 -19.56
C ILE A 35 -7.56 -17.64 -18.04
N LYS A 36 -8.30 -18.58 -17.44
CA LYS A 36 -8.51 -18.61 -15.99
C LYS A 36 -7.21 -18.80 -15.22
N SER A 37 -6.35 -19.71 -15.65
CA SER A 37 -5.07 -19.98 -14.96
C SER A 37 -4.14 -18.77 -15.02
N SER A 38 -4.00 -18.16 -16.21
CA SER A 38 -3.17 -16.98 -16.43
C SER A 38 -3.67 -15.77 -15.65
N LEU A 39 -4.99 -15.49 -15.71
CA LEU A 39 -5.58 -14.35 -15.01
C LEU A 39 -5.50 -14.53 -13.48
N LEU A 40 -5.76 -15.74 -12.97
CA LEU A 40 -5.64 -16.03 -11.54
C LEU A 40 -4.21 -15.81 -11.05
N LYS A 41 -3.21 -16.20 -11.86
CA LYS A 41 -1.80 -15.96 -11.53
C LYS A 41 -1.48 -14.47 -11.47
N GLN A 42 -1.88 -13.70 -12.48
CA GLN A 42 -1.66 -12.24 -12.53
C GLN A 42 -2.30 -11.54 -11.33
N ILE A 43 -3.57 -11.84 -11.03
CA ILE A 43 -4.26 -11.27 -9.87
C ILE A 43 -3.57 -11.62 -8.56
N LYS A 44 -3.11 -12.86 -8.39
CA LYS A 44 -2.36 -13.27 -7.18
C LYS A 44 -1.07 -12.48 -7.02
N ASP A 45 -0.32 -12.31 -8.11
CA ASP A 45 0.95 -11.58 -8.10
C ASP A 45 0.71 -10.09 -7.79
N GLU A 46 -0.32 -9.47 -8.37
CA GLU A 46 -0.71 -8.09 -8.08
C GLU A 46 -1.17 -7.90 -6.64
N VAL A 47 -2.03 -8.79 -6.12
CA VAL A 47 -2.49 -8.75 -4.72
C VAL A 47 -1.30 -8.86 -3.77
N LYS A 48 -0.34 -9.74 -4.06
CA LYS A 48 0.88 -9.89 -3.27
C LYS A 48 1.73 -8.62 -3.29
N ALA A 49 1.89 -8.01 -4.48
CA ALA A 49 2.63 -6.76 -4.62
C ALA A 49 1.97 -5.61 -3.84
N ILE A 50 0.65 -5.45 -3.98
CA ILE A 50 -0.13 -4.43 -3.25
C ILE A 50 -0.03 -4.65 -1.74
N SER A 51 -0.20 -5.89 -1.27
CA SER A 51 -0.08 -6.20 0.17
C SER A 51 1.30 -5.86 0.71
N SER A 52 2.35 -6.09 -0.08
CA SER A 52 3.73 -5.78 0.32
C SER A 52 3.95 -4.26 0.41
N GLN A 53 3.43 -3.50 -0.56
CA GLN A 53 3.47 -2.04 -0.54
C GLN A 53 2.67 -1.46 0.64
N PHE A 54 1.50 -2.02 0.93
CA PHE A 54 0.67 -1.61 2.05
C PHE A 54 1.41 -1.80 3.38
N ASN A 55 2.07 -2.95 3.59
CA ASN A 55 2.85 -3.20 4.80
C ASN A 55 3.99 -2.18 4.97
N LEU A 56 4.76 -1.89 3.92
CA LEU A 56 5.82 -0.89 3.96
C LEU A 56 5.29 0.51 4.30
N ILE A 57 4.15 0.86 3.72
CA ILE A 57 3.48 2.14 4.00
C ILE A 57 3.03 2.17 5.46
N GLN A 58 2.38 1.11 5.95
CA GLN A 58 1.92 1.01 7.33
C GLN A 58 3.07 1.13 8.32
N GLU A 59 4.18 0.43 8.09
CA GLU A 59 5.40 0.55 8.91
C GLU A 59 5.92 1.99 8.91
N SER A 60 5.95 2.66 7.75
CA SER A 60 6.35 4.06 7.65
C SER A 60 5.41 5.01 8.41
N TYR A 61 4.10 4.79 8.30
CA TYR A 61 3.09 5.57 9.03
C TYR A 61 3.21 5.35 10.54
N GLN A 62 3.39 4.11 11.00
CA GLN A 62 3.59 3.80 12.42
C GLN A 62 4.84 4.51 12.97
N CYS A 63 5.93 4.55 12.20
CA CYS A 63 7.14 5.30 12.57
C CYS A 63 6.91 6.82 12.64
N ARG A 64 6.02 7.38 11.80
CA ARG A 64 5.73 8.82 11.76
C ARG A 64 4.64 9.28 12.73
N GLN A 65 3.67 8.43 13.04
CA GLN A 65 2.57 8.76 13.97
C GLN A 65 3.07 9.12 15.36
N LEU A 66 4.25 8.64 15.73
CA LEU A 66 4.88 8.90 17.02
C LEU A 66 5.77 10.16 17.02
N ASN A 67 5.86 10.86 15.89
CA ASN A 67 6.66 12.08 15.79
C ASN A 67 5.77 13.30 16.02
N ILE A 68 6.28 14.26 16.80
CA ILE A 68 5.65 15.57 16.95
C ILE A 68 6.42 16.55 16.08
N GLU A 69 5.69 17.26 15.22
CA GLU A 69 6.23 18.38 14.44
C GLU A 69 5.81 19.70 15.08
N ILE A 70 6.80 20.54 15.40
CA ILE A 70 6.59 21.88 15.93
C ILE A 70 7.04 22.90 14.90
N VAL A 71 6.10 23.72 14.44
CA VAL A 71 6.31 24.76 13.44
C VAL A 71 6.28 26.15 14.07
N GLY A 72 6.95 27.11 13.43
CA GLY A 72 6.92 28.51 13.87
C GLY A 72 7.84 28.86 15.03
N LEU A 73 8.70 27.95 15.48
CA LEU A 73 9.75 28.26 16.45
C LEU A 73 10.87 29.07 15.79
N PRO A 74 11.25 30.24 16.35
CA PRO A 74 12.41 30.99 15.87
C PRO A 74 13.68 30.15 16.00
N GLU A 75 14.62 30.32 15.08
CA GLU A 75 15.93 29.64 15.11
C GLU A 75 16.93 30.49 15.90
N ALA A 76 17.63 29.87 16.85
CA ALA A 76 18.73 30.51 17.59
C ALA A 76 20.06 29.77 17.36
N PRO A 77 21.19 30.49 17.29
CA PRO A 77 22.50 29.84 17.20
C PRO A 77 22.77 29.02 18.47
N ASN A 78 23.32 27.81 18.30
CA ASN A 78 23.64 26.87 19.38
C ASN A 78 22.45 26.42 20.23
N GLU A 79 21.23 26.44 19.69
CA GLU A 79 20.07 25.89 20.38
C GLU A 79 20.17 24.37 20.60
N ASN A 80 19.58 23.89 21.69
CA ASN A 80 19.38 22.47 21.93
C ASN A 80 17.90 22.10 21.74
N PRO A 81 17.54 21.39 20.65
CA PRO A 81 16.15 21.02 20.36
C PRO A 81 15.45 20.21 21.46
N LYS A 82 16.17 19.38 22.22
CA LYS A 82 15.58 18.61 23.32
C LYS A 82 15.19 19.51 24.49
N THR A 83 16.03 20.49 24.83
CA THR A 83 15.72 21.48 25.87
C THR A 83 14.48 22.29 25.50
N LEU A 84 14.40 22.76 24.24
CA LEU A 84 13.22 23.47 23.73
C LEU A 84 11.94 22.63 23.85
N MET A 85 12.01 21.34 23.52
CA MET A 85 10.86 20.44 23.64
C MET A 85 10.35 20.31 25.08
N VAL A 86 11.27 20.19 26.06
CA VAL A 86 10.91 20.14 27.49
C VAL A 86 10.26 21.45 27.94
N GLU A 87 10.78 22.60 27.51
CA GLU A 87 10.19 23.91 27.82
C GLU A 87 8.79 24.07 27.23
N ILE A 88 8.59 23.65 25.98
CA ILE A 88 7.29 23.66 25.30
C ILE A 88 6.30 22.73 26.02
N ALA A 89 6.72 21.51 26.38
CA ALA A 89 5.90 20.57 27.13
C ALA A 89 5.47 21.16 28.48
N LYS A 90 6.41 21.77 29.22
CA LYS A 90 6.13 22.47 30.47
C LYS A 90 5.12 23.60 30.29
N HIS A 91 5.24 24.39 29.23
CA HIS A 91 4.29 25.45 28.91
C HIS A 91 2.89 24.91 28.60
N ALA A 92 2.80 23.72 28.00
CA ALA A 92 1.55 23.02 27.75
C ALA A 92 0.99 22.29 28.99
N GLY A 93 1.64 22.39 30.17
CA GLY A 93 1.21 21.72 31.40
C GLY A 93 1.61 20.24 31.47
N LEU A 94 2.52 19.79 30.61
CA LEU A 94 3.01 18.41 30.54
C LEU A 94 4.35 18.29 31.26
N GLN A 95 4.54 17.16 31.94
CA GLN A 95 5.84 16.81 32.54
C GLN A 95 6.54 15.83 31.60
N VAL A 96 7.52 16.33 30.85
CA VAL A 96 8.37 15.54 29.96
C VAL A 96 9.81 15.76 30.38
N SER A 97 10.54 14.68 30.60
CA SER A 97 11.95 14.68 30.94
C SER A 97 12.83 14.57 29.69
N PHE A 98 14.10 14.95 29.82
CA PHE A 98 15.04 14.95 28.69
C PHE A 98 15.34 13.53 28.15
N ASP A 99 15.34 12.54 29.04
CA ASP A 99 15.65 11.14 28.72
C ASP A 99 14.49 10.43 27.99
N GLU A 100 13.28 10.95 28.13
CA GLU A 100 12.10 10.44 27.42
C GLU A 100 12.12 10.82 25.93
N ILE A 101 12.91 11.82 25.54
CA ILE A 101 13.05 12.28 24.17
C ILE A 101 14.23 11.54 23.52
N GLU A 102 13.98 10.62 22.59
CA GLU A 102 15.05 9.87 21.92
C GLU A 102 15.85 10.79 20.98
N PHE A 103 15.16 11.46 20.03
CA PHE A 103 15.77 12.42 19.11
C PHE A 103 14.94 13.69 19.00
N ALA A 104 15.62 14.83 18.88
CA ALA A 104 15.01 16.10 18.52
C ALA A 104 15.96 16.85 17.58
N HIS A 105 15.47 17.26 16.42
CA HIS A 105 16.27 17.96 15.41
C HIS A 105 15.39 18.89 14.56
N ARG A 106 16.01 19.91 13.97
CA ARG A 106 15.36 20.76 12.97
C ARG A 106 15.34 20.02 11.63
N VAL A 107 14.21 20.04 10.94
CA VAL A 107 14.07 19.52 9.58
C VAL A 107 13.57 20.63 8.65
N GLN A 108 14.05 20.59 7.41
CA GLN A 108 13.49 21.44 6.36
C GLN A 108 12.16 20.84 5.88
N PRO A 109 11.10 21.65 5.73
CA PRO A 109 9.87 21.19 5.10
C PRO A 109 10.13 20.69 3.67
N PHE A 110 9.41 19.66 3.25
CA PHE A 110 9.59 19.03 1.93
C PHE A 110 9.36 20.00 0.76
N LYS A 111 8.57 21.06 0.97
CA LYS A 111 8.49 22.24 0.09
C LYS A 111 9.21 23.39 0.75
N CYS A 112 10.30 23.86 0.14
CA CYS A 112 11.02 25.03 0.62
C CYS A 112 10.15 26.28 0.46
N THR A 113 9.56 26.76 1.56
CA THR A 113 8.90 28.07 1.60
C THR A 113 9.92 29.11 2.09
N PRO A 114 10.43 29.99 1.22
CA PRO A 114 11.35 31.03 1.64
C PRO A 114 10.68 31.93 2.68
N LYS A 115 11.40 32.24 3.77
CA LYS A 115 11.00 33.07 4.94
C LYS A 115 10.37 32.37 6.15
N HIS A 116 10.17 31.05 6.14
CA HIS A 116 9.66 30.35 7.33
C HIS A 116 10.79 29.57 8.06
N PRO A 117 10.88 29.65 9.40
CA PRO A 117 11.80 28.83 10.18
C PRO A 117 11.58 27.33 9.96
N LYS A 118 12.65 26.54 10.04
CA LYS A 118 12.60 25.07 9.95
C LYS A 118 11.78 24.48 11.10
N ALA A 119 10.97 23.47 10.78
CA ALA A 119 10.20 22.74 11.77
C ALA A 119 11.15 21.94 12.69
N LEU A 120 10.78 21.79 13.95
CA LEU A 120 11.46 20.90 14.88
C LEU A 120 10.69 19.59 14.90
N VAL A 121 11.37 18.48 14.58
CA VAL A 121 10.82 17.13 14.64
C VAL A 121 11.50 16.36 15.75
N THR A 122 10.69 15.79 16.63
CA THR A 122 11.14 14.84 17.64
C THR A 122 10.70 13.43 17.25
N THR A 123 11.61 12.46 17.34
CA THR A 123 11.35 11.05 17.00
C THR A 123 11.46 10.23 18.27
N LYS A 124 10.38 9.48 18.55
CA LYS A 124 10.11 8.58 19.69
C LYS A 124 10.05 9.22 21.08
N ILE A 125 8.82 9.20 21.61
CA ILE A 125 8.49 9.12 23.05
C ILE A 125 7.40 8.05 23.15
N TYR A 126 7.53 7.12 24.11
CA TYR A 126 6.44 6.20 24.48
C TYR A 126 5.17 7.01 24.75
N TYR A 127 4.04 6.59 24.17
CA TYR A 127 2.70 7.17 24.34
C TYR A 127 2.57 8.18 25.51
N LEU A 128 2.57 9.48 25.21
CA LEU A 128 1.96 10.43 26.11
C LEU A 128 0.45 10.27 25.96
N THR A 129 -0.11 9.29 26.67
CA THR A 129 -1.55 9.18 26.85
C THR A 129 -1.96 10.26 27.83
N ILE A 130 -2.41 11.41 27.33
CA ILE A 130 -3.12 12.40 28.17
C ILE A 130 -4.51 11.83 28.43
N ILE A 131 -4.67 11.07 29.51
CA ILE A 131 -5.98 10.81 30.09
C ILE A 131 -6.38 12.07 30.86
N LEU A 132 -7.30 12.85 30.30
CA LEU A 132 -7.98 13.92 31.05
C LEU A 132 -8.91 13.25 32.08
N LYS A 133 -8.83 13.67 33.35
CA LYS A 133 -9.88 13.42 34.34
C LYS A 133 -11.10 14.27 34.04
#